data_AF-A0A923Q5V1-F1
#
_entry.id   AF-A0A923Q5V1-F1
#
_cell.length_a   1.000
_cell.length_b   1.000
_cell.length_c   1.000
_cell.angle_alpha   90.00
_cell.angle_beta   90.00
_cell.angle_gamma   90.00
#
_symmetry.space_group_name_H-M   'P 1'
#
loop_
_entity.id
_entity.type
_entity.pdbx_description
1 polymer ?
#
loop_
_entity_poly.entity_id
_entity_poly.type
_entity_poly.pdbx_seq_one_letter_code
_entity_poly.pdbx_strand_id
1 'polypeptide(L)'
;VLKSLDHRGLEFVVAPPAVFFPDYVAEIDEGDVERLALQTADDALLLVMLTLRATVAQATANLQAPVVINQRTREAAQVVLSRGDHSLRQALPAV
;
A
#
# COMPACT_ATOMS: atom_id res chain seq x y z
N VAL A 1 -5.97 -6.95 -7.29
CA VAL A 1 -7.03 -6.00 -6.86
C VAL A 1 -7.42 -6.32 -5.42
N LEU A 2 -7.80 -5.31 -4.64
CA LEU A 2 -8.37 -5.45 -3.30
C LEU A 2 -9.86 -5.17 -3.39
N LYS A 3 -10.71 -6.16 -3.09
CA LYS A 3 -12.14 -6.13 -3.41
C LYS A 3 -13.00 -6.17 -2.15
N SER A 4 -14.03 -5.33 -2.10
CA SER A 4 -15.04 -5.38 -1.04
C SER A 4 -15.94 -6.60 -1.22
N LEU A 5 -16.26 -7.26 -0.11
CA LEU A 5 -17.23 -8.36 -0.08
C LEU A 5 -18.67 -7.86 0.12
N ASP A 6 -18.83 -6.71 0.77
CA ASP A 6 -20.14 -6.12 1.08
C ASP A 6 -20.67 -5.22 -0.04
N HIS A 7 -19.76 -4.54 -0.76
CA HIS A 7 -20.09 -3.62 -1.83
C HIS A 7 -19.68 -4.18 -3.19
N ARG A 8 -20.63 -4.81 -3.89
CA ARG A 8 -20.41 -5.28 -5.26
C ARG A 8 -19.94 -4.15 -6.17
N GLY A 9 -18.82 -4.36 -6.84
CA GLY A 9 -18.20 -3.40 -7.76
C GLY A 9 -17.21 -2.44 -7.09
N LEU A 10 -17.06 -2.45 -5.76
CA LEU A 10 -16.02 -1.70 -5.08
C LEU A 10 -14.73 -2.51 -5.03
N GLU A 11 -13.73 -2.09 -5.79
CA GLU A 11 -12.39 -2.65 -5.77
C GLU A 11 -11.32 -1.59 -6.02
N PHE A 12 -10.17 -1.78 -5.40
CA PHE A 12 -8.99 -0.95 -5.59
C PHE A 12 -7.94 -1.73 -6.37
N VAL A 13 -7.31 -1.06 -7.33
CA VAL A 13 -6.11 -1.59 -7.97
C VAL A 13 -4.95 -1.36 -7.04
N VAL A 14 -4.26 -2.44 -6.69
CA VAL A 14 -3.15 -2.44 -5.73
C VAL A 14 -2.01 -3.28 -6.28
N ALA A 15 -0.79 -2.96 -5.89
CA ALA A 15 0.41 -3.72 -6.25
C ALA A 15 1.43 -3.70 -5.10
N PRO A 16 2.31 -4.72 -4.98
CA PRO A 16 3.49 -4.62 -4.15
C PRO A 16 4.35 -3.45 -4.64
N PRO A 17 4.79 -2.53 -3.76
CA PRO A 17 5.54 -1.34 -4.18
C PRO A 17 6.85 -1.68 -4.89
N ALA A 18 7.52 -2.77 -4.49
CA ALA A 18 8.79 -3.21 -5.06
C ALA A 18 8.76 -3.49 -6.58
N VAL A 19 7.58 -3.70 -7.17
CA VAL A 19 7.40 -3.87 -8.63
C VAL A 19 7.78 -2.58 -9.38
N PHE A 20 7.54 -1.42 -8.79
CA PHE A 20 7.76 -0.11 -9.41
C PHE A 20 8.82 0.72 -8.68
N PHE A 21 8.96 0.51 -7.37
CA PHE A 21 9.79 1.30 -6.48
C PHE A 21 10.61 0.34 -5.58
N PRO A 22 11.69 -0.27 -6.11
CA PRO A 22 12.46 -1.28 -5.37
C PRO A 22 13.10 -0.73 -4.09
N ASP A 23 13.41 0.56 -4.06
CA ASP A 23 14.02 1.25 -2.92
C ASP A 23 12.98 1.87 -1.96
N TYR A 24 11.68 1.62 -2.18
CA TYR A 24 10.63 2.14 -1.31
C TYR A 24 10.63 1.42 0.05
N VAL A 25 10.78 2.22 1.10
CA VAL A 25 10.70 1.79 2.50
C VAL A 25 9.52 2.50 3.15
N ALA A 26 8.68 1.74 3.85
CA ALA A 26 7.58 2.29 4.65
C ALA A 26 7.93 2.16 6.14
N GLU A 27 8.08 3.29 6.83
CA GLU A 27 8.23 3.32 8.29
C GLU A 27 6.86 3.38 8.95
N ILE A 28 6.40 2.24 9.47
CA ILE A 28 5.14 2.11 10.21
C ILE A 28 5.40 2.49 11.68
N ASP A 29 4.56 3.35 12.25
CA ASP A 29 4.69 3.73 13.65
C ASP A 29 4.27 2.62 14.62
N GLU A 30 4.71 2.73 15.88
CA GLU A 30 4.43 1.71 16.91
C GLU A 30 2.93 1.51 17.14
N GLY A 31 2.13 2.56 17.01
CA GLY A 31 0.68 2.48 17.18
C GLY A 31 0.01 1.60 16.12
N ASP A 32 0.40 1.76 14.86
CA ASP A 32 -0.10 0.90 13.78
C ASP A 32 0.50 -0.50 13.82
N VAL A 33 1.76 -0.66 14.26
CA VAL A 33 2.38 -1.97 14.51
C VAL A 33 1.59 -2.77 15.55
N GLU A 34 1.26 -2.15 16.69
CA GLU A 34 0.46 -2.76 17.76
C GLU A 34 -0.96 -3.08 17.27
N ARG A 35 -1.61 -2.11 16.61
CA ARG A 35 -2.97 -2.27 16.08
C ARG A 35 -3.10 -3.40 15.07
N LEU A 36 -2.07 -3.63 14.25
CA LEU A 36 -2.02 -4.70 13.25
C LEU A 36 -1.41 -6.01 13.79
N ALA A 37 -1.02 -6.04 15.08
CA ALA A 37 -0.38 -7.18 15.74
C ALA A 37 0.85 -7.72 14.98
N LEU A 38 1.64 -6.83 14.38
CA LEU A 38 2.87 -7.18 13.67
C LEU A 38 3.97 -7.51 14.67
N GLN A 39 4.64 -8.66 14.51
CA GLN A 39 5.78 -9.05 15.36
C GLN A 39 7.10 -8.81 14.65
N THR A 40 7.13 -9.02 13.33
CA THR A 40 8.28 -8.74 12.46
C THR A 40 7.82 -8.07 11.16
N ALA A 41 8.78 -7.51 10.41
CA ALA A 41 8.48 -6.95 9.08
C ALA A 41 7.94 -8.00 8.10
N ASP A 42 8.38 -9.26 8.23
CA ASP A 42 7.94 -10.37 7.36
C ASP A 42 6.47 -10.74 7.58
N ASP A 43 5.89 -10.39 8.72
CA ASP A 43 4.44 -10.55 8.95
C ASP A 43 3.63 -9.64 8.02
N ALA A 44 4.19 -8.54 7.54
CA ALA A 44 3.49 -7.54 6.75
C ALA A 44 3.56 -7.81 5.24
N LEU A 45 2.39 -8.00 4.62
CA LEU A 45 2.22 -7.80 3.19
C LEU A 45 1.92 -6.32 2.94
N LEU A 46 2.80 -5.66 2.19
CA LEU A 46 2.70 -4.25 1.86
C LEU A 46 2.18 -4.06 0.43
N LEU A 47 1.12 -3.27 0.28
CA LEU A 47 0.52 -2.93 -1.00
C LEU A 47 0.35 -1.42 -1.13
N VAL A 48 0.55 -0.87 -2.33
CA VAL A 48 0.25 0.53 -2.64
C VAL A 48 -0.95 0.62 -3.57
N MET A 49 -1.79 1.62 -3.36
CA MET A 49 -2.95 1.87 -4.22
C MET A 49 -2.53 2.57 -5.50
N LEU A 50 -2.98 2.03 -6.63
CA LEU A 50 -2.78 2.60 -7.95
C LEU A 50 -4.01 3.42 -8.35
N THR A 51 -3.76 4.66 -8.75
CA THR A 51 -4.75 5.49 -9.41
C THR A 51 -4.54 5.40 -10.91
N LEU A 52 -5.39 4.64 -11.58
CA LEU A 52 -5.36 4.49 -13.04
C LEU A 52 -5.82 5.77 -13.75
N ARG A 53 -5.31 5.96 -14.97
CA ARG A 53 -5.64 7.04 -15.91
C ARG A 53 -5.87 6.44 -17.29
N ALA A 54 -6.05 7.30 -18.30
CA ALA A 54 -6.25 6.85 -19.68
C ALA A 54 -5.08 5.98 -20.20
N THR A 55 -3.87 6.21 -19.70
CA THR A 55 -2.69 5.37 -20.00
C THR A 55 -1.97 4.95 -18.73
N VAL A 56 -1.22 3.84 -18.82
CA VAL A 56 -0.37 3.35 -17.71
C VAL A 56 0.70 4.38 -17.33
N ALA A 57 1.26 5.09 -18.31
CA ALA A 57 2.26 6.14 -18.10
C ALA A 57 1.73 7.34 -17.28
N GLN A 58 0.41 7.53 -17.24
CA GLN A 58 -0.24 8.56 -16.43
C GLN A 58 -0.73 8.03 -15.07
N ALA A 59 -0.66 6.71 -14.84
CA ALA A 59 -1.05 6.13 -13.58
C ALA A 59 -0.08 6.57 -12.46
N THR A 60 -0.61 6.61 -11.24
CA THR A 60 0.17 7.00 -10.06
C THR A 60 -0.03 5.99 -8.95
N ALA A 61 0.97 5.83 -8.08
CA ALA A 61 0.85 5.11 -6.83
C ALA A 61 0.76 6.08 -5.65
N ASN A 62 -0.06 5.74 -4.67
CA ASN A 62 -0.04 6.41 -3.37
C ASN A 62 1.00 5.72 -2.48
N LEU A 63 2.16 6.35 -2.33
CA LEU A 63 3.24 5.88 -1.46
C LEU A 63 3.11 6.41 -0.02
N GLN A 64 2.28 7.42 0.21
CA GLN A 64 2.07 8.03 1.51
C GLN A 64 1.14 7.21 2.41
N ALA A 65 0.24 6.43 1.80
CA ALA A 65 -0.76 5.66 2.52
C ALA A 65 -0.90 4.21 2.01
N PRO A 66 0.10 3.34 2.24
CA PRO A 66 0.04 1.94 1.85
C PRO A 66 -1.03 1.17 2.62
N VAL A 67 -1.48 0.06 2.03
CA VAL A 67 -2.26 -0.97 2.71
C VAL A 67 -1.28 -1.99 3.30
N VAL A 68 -1.34 -2.13 4.62
CA VAL A 68 -0.54 -3.10 5.38
C VAL A 68 -1.47 -4.21 5.82
N ILE A 69 -1.10 -5.46 5.53
CA ILE A 69 -1.86 -6.65 5.89
C ILE A 69 -0.95 -7.55 6.72
N ASN A 70 -1.35 -7.88 7.94
CA ASN A 70 -0.69 -8.93 8.70
C ASN A 70 -1.09 -10.29 8.10
N GLN A 71 -0.13 -11.00 7.53
CA GLN A 71 -0.36 -12.27 6.83
C GLN A 71 -0.79 -13.40 7.77
N ARG A 72 -0.50 -13.28 9.07
CA ARG A 72 -0.83 -14.28 10.08
C ARG A 72 -2.23 -14.09 10.64
N THR A 73 -2.58 -12.86 11.03
CA THR A 73 -3.87 -12.55 11.65
C THR A 73 -4.94 -12.16 10.63
N ARG A 74 -4.52 -11.75 9.43
CA ARG A 74 -5.35 -11.15 8.37
C ARG A 74 -5.96 -9.79 8.74
N GLU A 75 -5.51 -9.20 9.85
CA GLU A 75 -5.80 -7.80 10.16
C GLU A 75 -5.11 -6.90 9.15
N ALA A 76 -5.82 -5.87 8.69
CA ALA A 76 -5.36 -5.01 7.63
C ALA A 76 -5.79 -3.56 7.85
N ALA A 77 -4.97 -2.64 7.36
CA ALA A 77 -5.34 -1.24 7.34
C ALA A 77 -4.63 -0.48 6.25
N GLN A 78 -5.25 0.62 5.81
CA GLN A 78 -4.53 1.66 5.12
C GLN A 78 -3.86 2.55 6.17
N VAL A 79 -2.53 2.52 6.21
CA VAL A 79 -1.70 3.26 7.17
C VAL A 79 -1.23 4.53 6.51
N VAL A 80 -1.40 5.70 7.15
CA VAL A 80 -0.84 6.96 6.66
C VAL A 80 0.52 7.16 7.32
N LEU A 81 1.59 7.11 6.53
CA LEU A 81 2.95 7.20 7.06
C LEU A 81 3.21 8.61 7.62
N SER A 82 3.64 8.71 8.87
CA SER A 82 3.96 10.00 9.51
C SER A 82 5.40 10.44 9.25
N ARG A 83 6.23 9.55 8.70
CA ARG A 83 7.66 9.74 8.41
C ARG A 83 7.94 9.52 6.93
N GLY A 84 8.96 10.21 6.43
CA GLY A 84 9.38 10.16 5.03
C GLY A 84 8.62 11.15 4.14
N ASP A 85 9.27 11.58 3.05
CA ASP A 85 8.68 12.47 2.05
C ASP A 85 7.97 11.67 0.95
N HIS A 86 7.02 10.82 1.34
CA HIS A 86 6.32 9.95 0.41
C HIS A 86 5.25 10.71 -0.39
N SER A 87 5.21 10.50 -1.71
CA SER A 87 4.22 11.14 -2.56
C SER A 87 2.86 10.43 -2.53
N LEU A 88 1.78 11.20 -2.40
CA LEU A 88 0.40 10.73 -2.61
C LEU A 88 0.12 10.34 -4.07
N ARG A 89 0.90 10.86 -5.02
CA ARG A 89 0.74 10.65 -6.46
C ARG A 89 2.11 10.47 -7.12
N GLN A 90 2.80 9.40 -6.76
CA GLN A 90 4.06 9.05 -7.41
C GLN A 90 3.77 8.50 -8.81
N ALA A 91 4.36 9.07 -9.86
CA ALA A 91 4.25 8.50 -11.21
C ALA A 91 4.88 7.11 -11.25
N LEU A 92 4.24 6.16 -11.94
CA LEU A 92 4.85 4.86 -12.20
C LEU A 92 6.04 5.06 -13.17
N PRO A 93 7.19 4.42 -12.94
CA PRO A 93 8.29 4.47 -13.88
C PRO A 93 7.89 3.78 -15.20
N ALA A 94 8.53 4.20 -16.29
CA ALA A 94 8.44 3.47 -17.55
C ALA A 94 9.02 2.07 -17.34
N VAL A 95 8.21 1.04 -17.60
CA VAL A 95 8.64 -0.36 -17.61
C VAL A 95 9.35 -0.66 -18.91
#